data_AF-A0A1Y3ZIX7-F1
#
_entry.id   AF-A0A1Y3ZIX7-F1
#
_cell.length_a   1.000
_cell.length_b   1.000
_cell.length_c   1.000
_cell.angle_alpha   90.00
_cell.angle_beta   90.00
_cell.angle_gamma   90.00
#
_symmetry.space_group_name_H-M   'P 1'
#
loop_
_entity.id
_entity.type
_entity.pdbx_description
1 polymer ?
#
loop_
_entity_poly.entity_id
_entity_poly.type
_entity_poly.pdbx_seq_one_letter_code
_entity_poly.pdbx_strand_id
1 'polypeptide(L)'
;MKYPDQPAVDAVYTPNQLSGAQPNPFLEAMPEILSKEALFRRLACSPPQPDAAQLKPSDRRRGLNALSSVFVPLDYMAVIYNTLYCSMESTYTASATIDSIRRVHAIHQGDGAALAQLPVATSTDSGSILGVPGIGKSSTIRRCLRQIPQVIRHSQYGDSKLYCNQVTWLMVECPGDCSVKTLALNIIEAIDRAIGSSYSDLNQRVARLPSASVLATRVKILCLTHHVGLIVIDEIQNAILTASRNKQSKALIKFLVELSNEACTSIYYVGTPSAEDLFLSQEHLKRRTRGLRLLPMRPDGIYRRFLHELWPYQYTPERAHFADGLVNLMYDLSGGIPAYIVKIFCEAQVQALQAGAARLDDKLIRKAVETLNIVVPKTYAKGTYLSDFSVCDTDEDAETDTEADTAEALEPESVRRLYAVPRGRPKAKRDKHDILTLAAAGQDPETAAAALEQAGLLEVFTGA
;
A
#
# COMPACT_ATOMS: atom_id res chain seq x y z
N MET A 1 -14.63 -18.43 -11.59
CA MET A 1 -14.69 -16.98 -11.34
C MET A 1 -16.05 -16.48 -11.77
N LYS A 2 -16.70 -15.72 -10.89
CA LYS A 2 -18.11 -15.34 -10.99
C LYS A 2 -18.43 -14.29 -12.05
N TYR A 3 -17.49 -13.40 -12.34
CA TYR A 3 -17.68 -12.28 -13.25
C TYR A 3 -16.57 -12.21 -14.30
N PRO A 4 -16.84 -11.64 -15.49
CA PRO A 4 -15.79 -11.29 -16.45
C PRO A 4 -14.94 -10.12 -15.92
N ASP A 5 -13.76 -9.92 -16.51
CA ASP A 5 -12.86 -8.80 -16.19
C ASP A 5 -13.41 -7.48 -16.77
N GLN A 6 -14.51 -6.98 -16.19
CA GLN A 6 -15.18 -5.74 -16.55
C GLN A 6 -15.40 -4.87 -15.31
N PRO A 7 -15.33 -3.54 -15.43
CA PRO A 7 -15.51 -2.65 -14.28
C PRO A 7 -16.94 -2.65 -13.75
N ALA A 8 -17.94 -2.95 -14.57
CA ALA A 8 -19.34 -2.98 -14.14
C ALA A 8 -20.06 -4.21 -14.70
N VAL A 9 -20.68 -4.99 -13.81
CA VAL A 9 -21.28 -6.29 -14.11
C VAL A 9 -22.68 -6.40 -13.51
N ASP A 10 -23.49 -7.33 -14.02
CA ASP A 10 -24.82 -7.61 -13.45
C ASP A 10 -24.70 -8.68 -12.37
N ALA A 11 -25.47 -8.55 -11.29
CA ALA A 11 -25.35 -9.37 -10.09
C ALA A 11 -25.62 -10.85 -10.38
N VAL A 12 -24.69 -11.70 -9.94
CA VAL A 12 -24.88 -13.15 -9.83
C VAL A 12 -24.86 -13.47 -8.34
N TYR A 13 -25.80 -14.26 -7.84
CA TYR A 13 -25.87 -14.56 -6.41
C TYR A 13 -25.42 -15.99 -6.14
N THR A 14 -24.51 -16.13 -5.19
CA THR A 14 -24.01 -17.41 -4.69
C THR A 14 -24.13 -17.41 -3.17
N PRO A 15 -24.68 -18.47 -2.55
CA PRO A 15 -24.80 -18.54 -1.10
C PRO A 15 -23.48 -18.22 -0.41
N ASN A 16 -23.49 -17.24 0.50
CA ASN A 16 -22.31 -16.82 1.24
C ASN A 16 -22.52 -17.12 2.72
N GLN A 17 -21.62 -17.91 3.31
CA GLN A 17 -21.70 -18.34 4.72
C GLN A 17 -21.62 -17.17 5.70
N LEU A 18 -21.00 -16.04 5.31
CA LEU A 18 -20.92 -14.82 6.10
C LEU A 18 -22.26 -14.07 6.21
N SER A 19 -23.26 -14.41 5.39
CA SER A 19 -24.59 -13.79 5.46
C SER A 19 -25.31 -14.10 6.79
N GLY A 20 -24.83 -15.09 7.55
CA GLY A 20 -25.42 -15.49 8.82
C GLY A 20 -26.79 -16.13 8.63
N ALA A 21 -27.73 -15.85 9.54
CA ALA A 21 -29.06 -16.46 9.53
C ALA A 21 -30.01 -15.90 8.43
N GLN A 22 -29.64 -14.81 7.75
CA GLN A 22 -30.46 -14.19 6.70
C GLN A 22 -29.66 -13.97 5.42
N PRO A 23 -30.26 -14.16 4.24
CA PRO A 23 -29.61 -13.89 2.96
C PRO A 23 -29.18 -12.43 2.83
N ASN A 24 -28.00 -12.19 2.24
CA ASN A 24 -27.46 -10.86 2.00
C ASN A 24 -27.07 -10.69 0.53
N PRO A 25 -27.89 -10.02 -0.30
CA PRO A 25 -27.65 -9.93 -1.74
C PRO A 25 -26.33 -9.24 -2.10
N PHE A 26 -25.81 -8.33 -1.27
CA PHE A 26 -24.55 -7.64 -1.57
C PHE A 26 -23.33 -8.51 -1.30
N LEU A 27 -23.35 -9.29 -0.21
CA LEU A 27 -22.30 -10.29 0.08
C LEU A 27 -22.40 -11.48 -0.88
N GLU A 28 -23.60 -11.96 -1.14
CA GLU A 28 -23.84 -13.05 -2.09
C GLU A 28 -23.54 -12.64 -3.53
N ALA A 29 -23.45 -11.35 -3.83
CA ALA A 29 -23.02 -10.85 -5.14
C ALA A 29 -21.52 -10.58 -5.23
N MET A 30 -20.76 -10.54 -4.13
CA MET A 30 -19.30 -10.37 -4.19
C MET A 30 -18.63 -11.50 -5.01
N PRO A 31 -17.54 -11.21 -5.75
CA PRO A 31 -16.73 -12.25 -6.38
C PRO A 31 -16.02 -13.10 -5.33
N GLU A 32 -15.72 -14.36 -5.64
CA GLU A 32 -14.85 -15.19 -4.79
C GLU A 32 -13.47 -14.54 -4.62
N ILE A 33 -12.93 -14.62 -3.40
CA ILE A 33 -11.55 -14.21 -3.12
C ILE A 33 -10.59 -15.07 -3.95
N LEU A 34 -9.61 -14.44 -4.59
CA LEU A 34 -8.62 -15.15 -5.38
C LEU A 34 -7.58 -15.84 -4.48
N SER A 35 -7.22 -17.08 -4.80
CA SER A 35 -6.02 -17.71 -4.24
C SER A 35 -4.77 -16.89 -4.56
N LYS A 36 -3.72 -17.01 -3.76
CA LYS A 36 -2.45 -16.30 -3.97
C LYS A 36 -1.90 -16.53 -5.37
N GLU A 37 -1.91 -17.76 -5.88
CA GLU A 37 -1.42 -18.07 -7.23
C GLU A 37 -2.29 -17.45 -8.32
N ALA A 38 -3.61 -17.49 -8.15
CA ALA A 38 -4.54 -16.89 -9.11
C ALA A 38 -4.36 -15.37 -9.15
N LEU A 39 -4.23 -14.73 -7.99
CA LEU A 39 -3.93 -13.32 -7.85
C LEU A 39 -2.58 -12.99 -8.51
N PHE A 40 -1.52 -13.73 -8.20
CA PHE A 40 -0.18 -13.47 -8.73
C PHE A 40 -0.15 -13.55 -10.25
N ARG A 41 -0.80 -14.55 -10.84
CA ARG A 41 -0.93 -14.65 -12.31
C ARG A 41 -1.62 -13.44 -12.92
N ARG A 42 -2.61 -12.86 -12.25
CA ARG A 42 -3.36 -11.69 -12.74
C ARG A 42 -2.64 -10.37 -12.49
N LEU A 43 -1.89 -10.26 -11.40
CA LEU A 43 -1.11 -9.07 -11.08
C LEU A 43 0.16 -8.96 -11.94
N ALA A 44 0.76 -10.11 -12.27
CA ALA A 44 1.99 -10.18 -13.05
C ALA A 44 1.82 -9.50 -14.40
N CYS A 45 2.82 -8.71 -14.79
CA CYS A 45 2.92 -8.18 -16.13
C CYS A 45 4.36 -8.35 -16.59
N SER A 46 4.57 -9.28 -17.53
CA SER A 46 5.87 -9.60 -18.09
C SER A 46 5.77 -9.46 -19.60
N PRO A 47 5.98 -8.26 -20.16
CA PRO A 47 5.97 -8.07 -21.61
C PRO A 47 7.02 -8.98 -22.28
N PRO A 48 6.91 -9.24 -23.60
CA PRO A 48 7.92 -10.02 -24.31
C PRO A 48 9.32 -9.43 -24.10
N GLN A 49 10.28 -10.31 -23.79
CA GLN A 49 11.67 -9.88 -23.62
C GLN A 49 12.20 -9.28 -24.93
N PRO A 50 12.98 -8.20 -24.87
CA PRO A 50 13.53 -7.61 -26.08
C PRO A 50 14.60 -8.50 -26.70
N ASP A 51 14.52 -8.70 -28.01
CA ASP A 51 15.68 -9.11 -28.81
C ASP A 51 16.47 -7.86 -29.22
N ALA A 52 17.24 -7.33 -28.28
CA ALA A 52 17.96 -6.08 -28.47
C ALA A 52 18.96 -6.14 -29.65
N ALA A 53 19.52 -7.31 -29.95
CA ALA A 53 20.46 -7.49 -31.04
C ALA A 53 19.81 -7.20 -32.40
N GLN A 54 18.54 -7.60 -32.58
CA GLN A 54 17.79 -7.37 -33.81
C GLN A 54 17.16 -5.97 -33.92
N LEU A 55 17.08 -5.22 -32.82
CA LEU A 55 16.48 -3.89 -32.80
C LEU A 55 17.42 -2.81 -33.36
N LYS A 56 16.85 -1.86 -34.10
CA LYS A 56 17.55 -0.63 -34.50
C LYS A 56 17.86 0.22 -33.27
N PRO A 57 18.93 1.06 -33.29
CA PRO A 57 19.28 1.92 -32.16
C PRO A 57 18.14 2.83 -31.65
N SER A 58 17.30 3.36 -32.55
CA SER A 58 16.12 4.15 -32.20
C SER A 58 15.09 3.34 -31.43
N ASP A 59 14.94 2.06 -31.76
CA ASP A 59 13.91 1.19 -31.23
C ASP A 59 14.32 0.64 -29.87
N ARG A 60 15.62 0.43 -29.65
CA ARG A 60 16.19 0.14 -28.32
C ARG A 60 15.84 1.23 -27.31
N ARG A 61 15.98 2.50 -27.67
CA ARG A 61 15.63 3.64 -26.80
C ARG A 61 14.13 3.70 -26.51
N ARG A 62 13.29 3.52 -27.53
CA ARG A 62 11.82 3.51 -27.35
C ARG A 62 11.37 2.33 -26.48
N GLY A 63 12.02 1.18 -26.64
CA GLY A 63 11.73 -0.05 -25.91
C GLY A 63 11.93 0.07 -24.39
N LEU A 64 12.83 0.95 -23.93
CA LEU A 64 13.03 1.18 -22.49
C LEU A 64 11.75 1.59 -21.74
N ASN A 65 10.77 2.20 -22.43
CA ASN A 65 9.47 2.52 -21.83
C ASN A 65 8.72 1.26 -21.35
N ALA A 66 8.96 0.10 -21.96
CA ALA A 66 8.34 -1.17 -21.57
C ALA A 66 8.73 -1.61 -20.15
N LEU A 67 9.88 -1.16 -19.63
CA LEU A 67 10.30 -1.44 -18.24
C LEU A 67 9.26 -0.95 -17.21
N SER A 68 8.55 0.14 -17.52
CA SER A 68 7.49 0.67 -16.65
C SER A 68 6.25 -0.23 -16.57
N SER A 69 6.08 -1.14 -17.53
CA SER A 69 4.97 -2.09 -17.55
C SER A 69 5.27 -3.38 -16.78
N VAL A 70 6.56 -3.70 -16.58
CA VAL A 70 6.99 -4.89 -15.83
C VAL A 70 6.46 -4.80 -14.40
N PHE A 71 5.81 -5.87 -13.95
CA PHE A 71 5.29 -5.94 -12.59
C PHE A 71 5.45 -7.33 -12.03
N VAL A 72 6.24 -7.41 -10.97
CA VAL A 72 6.59 -8.65 -10.28
C VAL A 72 5.70 -8.76 -9.04
N PRO A 73 4.80 -9.75 -8.95
CA PRO A 73 4.01 -9.99 -7.75
C PRO A 73 4.91 -10.34 -6.56
N LEU A 74 4.55 -9.83 -5.39
CA LEU A 74 5.23 -10.05 -4.11
C LEU A 74 4.18 -10.36 -3.03
N ASP A 75 4.57 -11.08 -1.98
CA ASP A 75 3.64 -11.60 -0.96
C ASP A 75 2.85 -10.50 -0.24
N TYR A 76 3.46 -9.33 0.02
CA TYR A 76 2.75 -8.20 0.61
C TYR A 76 1.55 -7.73 -0.24
N MET A 77 1.56 -7.97 -1.55
CA MET A 77 0.46 -7.59 -2.45
C MET A 77 -0.77 -8.47 -2.23
N ALA A 78 -0.57 -9.75 -1.90
CA ALA A 78 -1.66 -10.65 -1.51
C ALA A 78 -2.26 -10.23 -0.16
N VAL A 79 -1.41 -9.85 0.81
CA VAL A 79 -1.87 -9.29 2.08
C VAL A 79 -2.73 -8.04 1.84
N ILE A 80 -2.26 -7.10 1.02
CA ILE A 80 -3.06 -5.90 0.66
C ILE A 80 -4.37 -6.30 -0.01
N TYR A 81 -4.36 -7.23 -0.97
CA TYR A 81 -5.59 -7.67 -1.65
C TYR A 81 -6.61 -8.23 -0.65
N ASN A 82 -6.19 -9.15 0.22
CA ASN A 82 -7.05 -9.75 1.24
C ASN A 82 -7.57 -8.69 2.21
N THR A 83 -6.70 -7.80 2.68
CA THR A 83 -7.10 -6.68 3.56
C THR A 83 -8.20 -5.85 2.91
N LEU A 84 -8.02 -5.37 1.68
CA LEU A 84 -9.02 -4.53 1.00
C LEU A 84 -10.32 -5.29 0.71
N TYR A 85 -10.22 -6.57 0.33
CA TYR A 85 -11.37 -7.43 0.05
C TYR A 85 -12.20 -7.66 1.33
N CYS A 86 -11.56 -8.05 2.43
CA CYS A 86 -12.23 -8.25 3.72
C CYS A 86 -12.86 -6.96 4.25
N SER A 87 -12.26 -5.78 4.01
CA SER A 87 -12.89 -4.51 4.38
C SER A 87 -14.19 -4.25 3.61
N MET A 88 -14.27 -4.62 2.33
CA MET A 88 -15.52 -4.54 1.57
C MET A 88 -16.58 -5.47 2.15
N GLU A 89 -16.22 -6.72 2.47
CA GLU A 89 -17.14 -7.67 3.10
C GLU A 89 -17.59 -7.19 4.48
N SER A 90 -16.70 -6.61 5.30
CA SER A 90 -17.04 -6.00 6.59
C SER A 90 -18.12 -4.93 6.43
N THR A 91 -18.01 -4.09 5.39
CA THR A 91 -19.00 -3.07 5.06
C THR A 91 -20.35 -3.67 4.66
N TYR A 92 -20.35 -4.72 3.83
CA TYR A 92 -21.58 -5.37 3.39
C TYR A 92 -22.23 -6.26 4.45
N THR A 93 -21.46 -6.73 5.42
CA THR A 93 -21.95 -7.46 6.60
C THR A 93 -22.56 -6.53 7.64
N ALA A 94 -22.08 -5.28 7.74
CA ALA A 94 -22.58 -4.33 8.72
C ALA A 94 -24.09 -4.11 8.60
N SER A 95 -24.79 -4.11 9.75
CA SER A 95 -26.25 -4.10 9.85
C SER A 95 -26.93 -2.97 9.08
N ALA A 96 -26.27 -1.83 8.90
CA ALA A 96 -26.78 -0.69 8.13
C ALA A 96 -27.07 -1.04 6.65
N THR A 97 -26.26 -1.92 6.06
CA THR A 97 -26.43 -2.39 4.67
C THR A 97 -27.61 -3.36 4.57
N ILE A 98 -27.72 -4.30 5.53
CA ILE A 98 -28.82 -5.27 5.62
C ILE A 98 -30.17 -4.57 5.88
N ASP A 99 -30.20 -3.56 6.74
CA ASP A 99 -31.42 -2.79 7.03
C ASP A 99 -31.82 -1.85 5.88
N SER A 100 -30.87 -1.41 5.03
CA SER A 100 -31.20 -0.67 3.79
C SER A 100 -31.99 -1.55 2.81
N ILE A 101 -31.62 -2.84 2.69
CA ILE A 101 -32.35 -3.84 1.89
C ILE A 101 -33.77 -4.01 2.44
N ARG A 102 -33.91 -4.13 3.77
CA ARG A 102 -35.22 -4.25 4.44
C ARG A 102 -36.10 -3.03 4.24
N ARG A 103 -35.53 -1.81 4.27
CA ARG A 103 -36.28 -0.57 4.01
C ARG A 103 -36.78 -0.51 2.58
N VAL A 104 -35.94 -0.83 1.59
CA VAL A 104 -36.37 -0.93 0.20
C VAL A 104 -37.50 -1.95 0.08
N HIS A 105 -37.37 -3.12 0.68
CA HIS A 105 -38.39 -4.17 0.64
C HIS A 105 -39.71 -3.77 1.33
N ALA A 106 -39.66 -3.15 2.51
CA ALA A 106 -40.83 -2.70 3.27
C ALA A 106 -41.61 -1.58 2.55
N ILE A 107 -40.90 -0.64 1.90
CA ILE A 107 -41.51 0.40 1.06
C ILE A 107 -42.26 -0.24 -0.12
N HIS A 108 -41.67 -1.28 -0.74
CA HIS A 108 -42.31 -1.99 -1.85
C HIS A 108 -43.52 -2.84 -1.41
N GLN A 109 -43.54 -3.31 -0.16
CA GLN A 109 -44.68 -4.04 0.40
C GLN A 109 -45.79 -3.13 0.96
N GLY A 110 -45.63 -1.80 0.89
CA GLY A 110 -46.65 -0.84 1.32
C GLY A 110 -46.72 -0.62 2.84
N ASP A 111 -45.72 -1.09 3.59
CA ASP A 111 -45.73 -1.06 5.05
C ASP A 111 -44.96 0.17 5.57
N GLY A 112 -45.65 1.32 5.60
CA GLY A 112 -45.06 2.64 5.88
C GLY A 112 -44.68 2.93 7.34
N ALA A 113 -44.83 1.96 8.25
CA ALA A 113 -44.71 2.19 9.70
C ALA A 113 -43.29 2.04 10.28
N ALA A 114 -42.29 1.58 9.51
CA ALA A 114 -40.93 1.36 10.02
C ALA A 114 -39.92 2.39 9.51
N LEU A 115 -40.14 3.69 9.76
CA LEU A 115 -39.25 4.78 9.30
C LEU A 115 -38.55 5.58 10.41
N ALA A 116 -38.67 5.20 11.68
CA ALA A 116 -38.08 5.95 12.78
C ALA A 116 -37.05 5.13 13.56
N GLN A 117 -35.82 5.04 13.00
CA GLN A 117 -34.53 4.98 13.71
C GLN A 117 -33.42 4.59 12.71
N LEU A 118 -32.39 5.43 12.58
CA LEU A 118 -31.11 5.02 11.98
C LEU A 118 -30.40 4.16 13.01
N PRO A 119 -30.13 2.86 12.75
CA PRO A 119 -29.28 2.08 13.63
C PRO A 119 -27.89 2.70 13.68
N VAL A 120 -27.29 2.69 14.87
CA VAL A 120 -25.88 3.07 15.06
C VAL A 120 -25.03 2.05 14.30
N ALA A 121 -24.23 2.54 13.34
CA ALA A 121 -23.30 1.70 12.59
C ALA A 121 -22.36 0.97 13.57
N THR A 122 -22.36 -0.36 13.54
CA THR A 122 -21.26 -1.15 14.09
C THR A 122 -20.02 -0.84 13.26
N SER A 123 -18.88 -0.59 13.93
CA SER A 123 -17.67 -0.04 13.31
C SER A 123 -17.23 -0.84 12.08
N THR A 124 -17.29 -0.21 10.90
CA THR A 124 -16.70 -0.74 9.67
C THR A 124 -15.18 -0.73 9.77
N ASP A 125 -14.53 -1.74 9.17
CA ASP A 125 -13.07 -1.84 9.16
C ASP A 125 -12.43 -0.61 8.50
N SER A 126 -11.46 -0.02 9.16
CA SER A 126 -10.72 1.15 8.67
C SER A 126 -9.27 1.01 9.07
N GLY A 127 -8.36 1.33 8.15
CA GLY A 127 -6.94 1.17 8.39
C GLY A 127 -6.09 2.07 7.53
N SER A 128 -4.78 1.88 7.60
CA SER A 128 -3.86 2.58 6.70
C SER A 128 -2.75 1.69 6.15
N ILE A 129 -2.31 2.01 4.94
CA ILE A 129 -1.16 1.40 4.27
C ILE A 129 -0.15 2.52 4.04
N LEU A 130 0.79 2.65 4.98
CA LEU A 130 1.87 3.63 4.89
C LEU A 130 3.17 2.95 4.46
N GLY A 131 4.01 3.69 3.76
CA GLY A 131 5.34 3.18 3.42
C GLY A 131 6.15 4.16 2.60
N VAL A 132 7.44 3.86 2.46
CA VAL A 132 8.40 4.72 1.76
C VAL A 132 7.90 5.04 0.33
N PRO A 133 8.08 6.27 -0.19
CA PRO A 133 7.80 6.58 -1.58
C PRO A 133 8.50 5.60 -2.54
N GLY A 134 7.81 5.18 -3.60
CA GLY A 134 8.42 4.32 -4.64
C GLY A 134 8.44 2.82 -4.34
N ILE A 135 7.85 2.35 -3.24
CA ILE A 135 7.74 0.90 -2.95
C ILE A 135 6.63 0.18 -3.72
N GLY A 136 5.75 0.92 -4.41
CA GLY A 136 4.68 0.35 -5.24
C GLY A 136 3.29 0.32 -4.60
N LYS A 137 3.03 1.03 -3.49
CA LYS A 137 1.72 1.04 -2.80
C LYS A 137 0.52 1.30 -3.72
N SER A 138 0.46 2.48 -4.35
CA SER A 138 -0.68 2.91 -5.17
C SER A 138 -0.84 2.03 -6.41
N SER A 139 0.27 1.57 -7.02
CA SER A 139 0.22 0.62 -8.14
C SER A 139 -0.31 -0.74 -7.73
N THR A 140 0.10 -1.25 -6.57
CA THR A 140 -0.37 -2.53 -6.02
C THR A 140 -1.86 -2.43 -5.70
N ILE A 141 -2.27 -1.43 -4.93
CA ILE A 141 -3.68 -1.24 -4.54
C ILE A 141 -4.58 -1.13 -5.77
N ARG A 142 -4.20 -0.30 -6.75
CA ARG A 142 -4.97 -0.16 -7.99
C ARG A 142 -5.11 -1.49 -8.75
N ARG A 143 -4.06 -2.31 -8.79
CA ARG A 143 -4.13 -3.62 -9.47
C ARG A 143 -4.94 -4.65 -8.67
N CYS A 144 -4.84 -4.65 -7.34
CA CYS A 144 -5.66 -5.49 -6.47
C CYS A 144 -7.15 -5.15 -6.61
N LEU A 145 -7.51 -3.86 -6.54
CA LEU A 145 -8.88 -3.40 -6.71
C LEU A 145 -9.46 -3.75 -8.09
N ARG A 146 -8.63 -3.69 -9.15
CA ARG A 146 -9.05 -4.10 -10.51
C ARG A 146 -9.38 -5.58 -10.66
N GLN A 147 -9.06 -6.43 -9.67
CA GLN A 147 -9.48 -7.82 -9.64
C GLN A 147 -10.94 -7.99 -9.18
N ILE A 148 -11.56 -6.92 -8.69
CA ILE A 148 -12.92 -6.88 -8.16
C ILE A 148 -13.72 -5.92 -9.06
N PRO A 149 -14.88 -6.34 -9.62
CA PRO A 149 -15.73 -5.45 -10.41
C PRO A 149 -16.09 -4.23 -9.59
N GLN A 150 -15.84 -3.03 -10.12
CA GLN A 150 -16.06 -1.78 -9.39
C GLN A 150 -17.55 -1.54 -9.07
N VAL A 151 -18.44 -1.98 -9.97
CA VAL A 151 -19.89 -1.87 -9.81
C VAL A 151 -20.58 -3.20 -10.10
N ILE A 152 -21.49 -3.59 -9.21
CA ILE A 152 -22.39 -4.73 -9.40
C ILE A 152 -23.82 -4.18 -9.48
N ARG A 153 -24.52 -4.46 -10.58
CA ARG A 153 -25.88 -3.98 -10.82
C ARG A 153 -26.89 -5.02 -10.39
N HIS A 154 -27.76 -4.64 -9.47
CA HIS A 154 -28.87 -5.47 -9.04
C HIS A 154 -30.13 -5.07 -9.78
N SER A 155 -30.89 -6.07 -10.22
CA SER A 155 -32.24 -5.89 -10.79
C SER A 155 -33.28 -6.71 -10.03
N GLN A 156 -32.90 -7.91 -9.61
CA GLN A 156 -33.74 -8.87 -8.91
C GLN A 156 -32.89 -9.71 -7.94
N TYR A 157 -33.47 -10.11 -6.82
CA TYR A 157 -32.91 -11.07 -5.87
C TYR A 157 -34.01 -12.04 -5.43
N GLY A 158 -33.87 -13.33 -5.79
CA GLY A 158 -34.97 -14.29 -5.69
C GLY A 158 -36.21 -13.79 -6.43
N ASP A 159 -37.36 -13.78 -5.76
CA ASP A 159 -38.62 -13.26 -6.32
C ASP A 159 -38.82 -11.75 -6.10
N SER A 160 -37.88 -11.08 -5.42
CA SER A 160 -37.98 -9.66 -5.06
C SER A 160 -37.21 -8.78 -6.04
N LYS A 161 -37.82 -7.68 -6.47
CA LYS A 161 -37.13 -6.62 -7.24
C LYS A 161 -36.10 -5.93 -6.35
N LEU A 162 -34.87 -5.80 -6.82
CA LEU A 162 -33.78 -5.11 -6.13
C LEU A 162 -33.04 -4.27 -7.16
N TYR A 163 -33.52 -3.05 -7.42
CA TYR A 163 -32.90 -2.15 -8.40
C TYR A 163 -31.94 -1.19 -7.70
N CYS A 164 -30.66 -1.53 -7.69
CA CYS A 164 -29.62 -0.64 -7.17
C CYS A 164 -28.25 -0.99 -7.76
N ASN A 165 -27.32 -0.05 -7.61
CA ASN A 165 -25.91 -0.28 -7.90
C ASN A 165 -25.18 -0.50 -6.57
N GLN A 166 -24.40 -1.56 -6.50
CA GLN A 166 -23.43 -1.81 -5.44
C GLN A 166 -22.05 -1.39 -5.94
N VAL A 167 -21.45 -0.37 -5.33
CA VAL A 167 -20.10 0.08 -5.65
C VAL A 167 -19.11 -0.60 -4.71
N THR A 168 -18.30 -1.54 -5.19
CA THR A 168 -17.39 -2.30 -4.31
C THR A 168 -16.27 -1.44 -3.76
N TRP A 169 -15.71 -0.54 -4.58
CA TRP A 169 -14.58 0.31 -4.19
C TRP A 169 -14.54 1.64 -4.94
N LEU A 170 -14.00 2.64 -4.26
CA LEU A 170 -13.60 3.94 -4.80
C LEU A 170 -12.16 4.22 -4.41
N MET A 171 -11.40 4.84 -5.32
CA MET A 171 -10.05 5.34 -5.03
C MET A 171 -10.00 6.82 -5.38
N VAL A 172 -9.62 7.64 -4.40
CA VAL A 172 -9.51 9.10 -4.52
C VAL A 172 -8.17 9.56 -3.95
N GLU A 173 -7.62 10.64 -4.51
CA GLU A 173 -6.42 11.27 -3.98
C GLU A 173 -6.79 12.36 -2.96
N CYS A 174 -6.04 12.41 -1.86
CA CYS A 174 -6.17 13.45 -0.85
C CYS A 174 -5.67 14.78 -1.43
N PRO A 175 -6.50 15.84 -1.41
CA PRO A 175 -6.17 17.08 -2.10
C PRO A 175 -5.03 17.83 -1.40
N GLY A 176 -4.11 18.41 -2.18
CA GLY A 176 -2.94 19.14 -1.67
C GLY A 176 -3.28 20.41 -0.89
N ASP A 177 -4.47 20.97 -1.11
CA ASP A 177 -4.97 22.16 -0.40
C ASP A 177 -5.61 21.83 0.97
N CYS A 178 -5.68 20.55 1.35
CA CYS A 178 -6.36 20.03 2.54
C CYS A 178 -7.83 20.44 2.66
N SER A 179 -8.50 20.76 1.56
CA SER A 179 -9.88 21.24 1.56
C SER A 179 -10.86 20.08 1.71
N VAL A 180 -11.71 20.15 2.75
CA VAL A 180 -12.85 19.24 2.92
C VAL A 180 -13.76 19.26 1.70
N LYS A 181 -13.98 20.45 1.10
CA LYS A 181 -14.82 20.58 -0.09
C LYS A 181 -14.23 19.83 -1.28
N THR A 182 -12.92 19.99 -1.50
CA THR A 182 -12.22 19.35 -2.62
C THR A 182 -12.24 17.84 -2.46
N LEU A 183 -11.96 17.31 -1.26
CA LEU A 183 -12.04 15.87 -1.01
C LEU A 183 -13.46 15.32 -1.18
N ALA A 184 -14.48 16.00 -0.67
CA ALA A 184 -15.86 15.57 -0.82
C ALA A 184 -16.30 15.58 -2.30
N LEU A 185 -15.91 16.60 -3.08
CA LEU A 185 -16.16 16.63 -4.52
C LEU A 185 -15.45 15.49 -5.25
N ASN A 186 -14.19 15.20 -4.93
CA ASN A 186 -13.45 14.07 -5.52
C ASN A 186 -14.16 12.73 -5.28
N ILE A 187 -14.76 12.54 -4.09
CA ILE A 187 -15.55 11.33 -3.78
C ILE A 187 -16.83 11.29 -4.60
N ILE A 188 -17.58 12.40 -4.69
CA ILE A 188 -18.81 12.48 -5.50
C ILE A 188 -18.51 12.19 -6.97
N GLU A 189 -17.43 12.77 -7.52
CA GLU A 189 -17.01 12.51 -8.89
C GLU A 189 -16.55 11.07 -9.09
N ALA A 190 -15.92 10.44 -8.09
CA ALA A 190 -15.57 9.02 -8.16
C ALA A 190 -16.80 8.12 -8.21
N ILE A 191 -17.86 8.46 -7.46
CA ILE A 191 -19.16 7.78 -7.54
C ILE A 191 -19.77 8.00 -8.93
N ASP A 192 -19.81 9.24 -9.42
CA ASP A 192 -20.34 9.57 -10.75
C ASP A 192 -19.67 8.76 -11.86
N ARG A 193 -18.34 8.68 -11.85
CA ARG A 193 -17.57 7.88 -12.81
C ARG A 193 -17.86 6.38 -12.69
N ALA A 194 -18.04 5.87 -11.48
CA ALA A 194 -18.29 4.44 -11.25
C ALA A 194 -19.65 4.02 -11.82
N ILE A 195 -20.71 4.78 -11.52
CA ILE A 195 -22.09 4.40 -11.89
C ILE A 195 -22.60 5.05 -13.17
N GLY A 196 -21.86 5.99 -13.76
CA GLY A 196 -22.28 6.74 -14.94
C GLY A 196 -23.33 7.82 -14.64
N SER A 197 -23.30 8.45 -13.46
CA SER A 197 -24.19 9.54 -13.06
C SER A 197 -23.55 10.92 -13.22
N SER A 198 -24.33 11.97 -12.93
CA SER A 198 -23.90 13.37 -13.02
C SER A 198 -24.33 14.18 -11.78
N TYR A 199 -24.10 13.65 -10.58
CA TYR A 199 -24.41 14.34 -9.32
C TYR A 199 -23.55 15.59 -9.11
N SER A 200 -22.29 15.55 -9.54
CA SER A 200 -21.33 16.65 -9.48
C SER A 200 -21.77 17.86 -10.31
N ASP A 201 -22.44 17.66 -11.45
CA ASP A 201 -22.99 18.75 -12.28
C ASP A 201 -23.98 19.62 -11.52
N LEU A 202 -24.76 19.03 -10.60
CA LEU A 202 -25.67 19.79 -9.74
C LEU A 202 -24.92 20.79 -8.85
N ASN A 203 -23.66 20.53 -8.50
CA ASN A 203 -22.84 21.49 -7.75
C ASN A 203 -22.32 22.63 -8.63
N GLN A 204 -22.12 22.39 -9.93
CA GLN A 204 -21.65 23.39 -10.90
C GLN A 204 -22.78 24.32 -11.35
N ARG A 205 -24.03 23.82 -11.36
CA ARG A 205 -25.22 24.59 -11.78
C ARG A 205 -25.74 25.58 -10.73
N VAL A 206 -25.20 25.56 -9.51
CA VAL A 206 -25.59 26.50 -8.43
C VAL A 206 -24.60 27.67 -8.40
N ALA A 207 -25.12 28.90 -8.30
CA ALA A 207 -24.33 30.14 -8.33
C ALA A 207 -23.24 30.25 -7.23
N ARG A 208 -23.31 29.42 -6.18
CA ARG A 208 -22.29 29.29 -5.14
C ARG A 208 -22.06 27.81 -4.83
N LEU A 209 -20.79 27.41 -4.68
CA LEU A 209 -20.46 26.06 -4.23
C LEU A 209 -21.10 25.80 -2.85
N PRO A 210 -21.65 24.59 -2.62
CA PRO A 210 -22.17 24.20 -1.32
C PRO A 210 -21.13 24.32 -0.19
N SER A 211 -21.61 24.39 1.06
CA SER A 211 -20.74 24.33 2.23
C SER A 211 -20.07 22.95 2.35
N ALA A 212 -18.96 22.89 3.09
CA ALA A 212 -18.28 21.62 3.36
C ALA A 212 -19.19 20.61 4.07
N SER A 213 -20.03 21.08 5.00
CA SER A 213 -21.00 20.23 5.72
C SER A 213 -22.05 19.65 4.78
N VAL A 214 -22.59 20.44 3.85
CA VAL A 214 -23.56 19.95 2.85
C VAL A 214 -22.94 18.90 1.94
N LEU A 215 -21.70 19.13 1.48
CA LEU A 215 -20.97 18.15 0.68
C LEU A 215 -20.70 16.85 1.47
N ALA A 216 -20.31 16.96 2.75
CA ALA A 216 -20.10 15.81 3.61
C ALA A 216 -21.38 14.97 3.79
N THR A 217 -22.51 15.61 4.06
CA THR A 217 -23.82 14.93 4.12
C THR A 217 -24.18 14.28 2.80
N ARG A 218 -23.90 14.96 1.67
CA ARG A 218 -24.17 14.42 0.34
C ARG A 218 -23.32 13.20 0.02
N VAL A 219 -22.03 13.21 0.38
CA VAL A 219 -21.16 12.03 0.27
C VAL A 219 -21.76 10.87 1.04
N LYS A 220 -22.19 11.07 2.30
CA LYS A 220 -22.82 10.02 3.12
C LYS A 220 -24.07 9.43 2.45
N ILE A 221 -24.96 10.29 1.96
CA ILE A 221 -26.19 9.85 1.27
C ILE A 221 -25.83 9.01 0.04
N LEU A 222 -24.86 9.45 -0.77
CA LEU A 222 -24.46 8.72 -1.97
C LEU A 222 -23.77 7.39 -1.65
N CYS A 223 -22.94 7.33 -0.60
CA CYS A 223 -22.34 6.08 -0.14
C CYS A 223 -23.40 5.07 0.28
N LEU A 224 -24.43 5.50 1.02
CA LEU A 224 -25.55 4.65 1.41
C LEU A 224 -26.44 4.24 0.23
N THR A 225 -26.68 5.16 -0.71
CA THR A 225 -27.55 4.92 -1.88
C THR A 225 -26.94 3.92 -2.86
N HIS A 226 -25.61 3.99 -3.05
CA HIS A 226 -24.88 3.14 -4.00
C HIS A 226 -24.08 2.04 -3.30
N HIS A 227 -24.39 1.78 -2.02
CA HIS A 227 -23.78 0.74 -1.19
C HIS A 227 -22.26 0.66 -1.38
N VAL A 228 -21.57 1.78 -1.14
CA VAL A 228 -20.12 1.86 -1.34
C VAL A 228 -19.43 0.98 -0.31
N GLY A 229 -18.68 -0.02 -0.77
CA GLY A 229 -17.99 -1.02 0.07
C GLY A 229 -16.68 -0.52 0.67
N LEU A 230 -15.88 0.20 -0.11
CA LEU A 230 -14.57 0.69 0.32
C LEU A 230 -14.23 2.05 -0.31
N ILE A 231 -13.67 2.96 0.47
CA ILE A 231 -13.04 4.19 -0.02
C ILE A 231 -11.55 4.17 0.31
N VAL A 232 -10.70 4.14 -0.71
CA VAL A 232 -9.25 4.33 -0.57
C VAL A 232 -8.92 5.80 -0.79
N ILE A 233 -8.34 6.44 0.22
CA ILE A 233 -7.84 7.81 0.18
C ILE A 233 -6.31 7.76 0.06
N ASP A 234 -5.79 7.99 -1.14
CA ASP A 234 -4.36 7.98 -1.43
C ASP A 234 -3.70 9.33 -1.15
N GLU A 235 -2.37 9.36 -1.04
CA GLU A 235 -1.56 10.54 -0.74
C GLU A 235 -1.98 11.28 0.54
N ILE A 236 -2.40 10.56 1.59
CA ILE A 236 -2.93 11.14 2.84
C ILE A 236 -1.96 12.11 3.53
N GLN A 237 -0.65 12.00 3.28
CA GLN A 237 0.32 12.96 3.80
C GLN A 237 0.11 14.40 3.28
N ASN A 238 -0.62 14.58 2.17
CA ASN A 238 -1.03 15.90 1.69
C ASN A 238 -1.80 16.65 2.78
N ALA A 239 -2.58 15.94 3.60
CA ALA A 239 -3.28 16.49 4.76
C ALA A 239 -2.35 17.20 5.77
N ILE A 240 -1.08 16.78 5.84
CA ILE A 240 -0.06 17.29 6.78
C ILE A 240 0.72 18.47 6.21
N LEU A 241 1.11 18.41 4.93
CA LEU A 241 2.02 19.40 4.34
C LEU A 241 1.45 20.84 4.41
N THR A 242 0.13 20.99 4.32
CA THR A 242 -0.55 22.29 4.42
C THR A 242 -1.01 22.62 5.86
N ALA A 243 -1.00 21.63 6.77
CA ALA A 243 -1.30 21.82 8.20
C ALA A 243 -0.32 22.80 8.88
N SER A 244 0.95 22.70 8.51
CA SER A 244 2.03 23.57 8.99
C SER A 244 1.86 25.03 8.56
N ARG A 245 1.19 25.29 7.42
CA ARG A 245 1.06 26.65 6.85
C ARG A 245 -0.24 27.36 7.19
N ASN A 246 -1.39 26.65 7.24
CA ASN A 246 -2.70 27.31 7.19
C ASN A 246 -3.67 27.05 8.36
N LYS A 247 -3.30 26.26 9.39
CA LYS A 247 -4.22 25.86 10.51
C LYS A 247 -5.54 25.18 10.08
N GLN A 248 -5.71 24.84 8.79
CA GLN A 248 -6.93 24.24 8.22
C GLN A 248 -7.04 22.71 8.42
N SER A 249 -5.96 22.05 8.85
CA SER A 249 -5.91 20.59 9.00
C SER A 249 -6.96 20.03 9.96
N LYS A 250 -7.34 20.78 11.00
CA LYS A 250 -8.36 20.34 11.97
C LYS A 250 -9.71 20.05 11.33
N ALA A 251 -10.12 20.82 10.32
CA ALA A 251 -11.39 20.62 9.63
C ALA A 251 -11.38 19.35 8.78
N LEU A 252 -10.27 19.10 8.06
CA LEU A 252 -10.11 17.88 7.25
C LEU A 252 -10.03 16.64 8.13
N ILE A 253 -9.23 16.68 9.20
CA ILE A 253 -9.13 15.59 10.18
C ILE A 253 -10.51 15.27 10.75
N LYS A 254 -11.26 16.30 11.17
CA LYS A 254 -12.63 16.12 11.67
C LYS A 254 -13.54 15.49 10.61
N PHE A 255 -13.48 15.94 9.36
CA PHE A 255 -14.23 15.34 8.26
C PHE A 255 -13.87 13.87 8.03
N LEU A 256 -12.59 13.50 8.07
CA LEU A 256 -12.16 12.10 7.92
C LEU A 256 -12.67 11.22 9.07
N VAL A 257 -12.66 11.74 10.31
CA VAL A 257 -13.25 11.07 11.47
C VAL A 257 -14.76 10.90 11.31
N GLU A 258 -15.46 11.96 10.93
CA GLU A 258 -16.91 11.94 10.70
C GLU A 258 -17.27 10.98 9.54
N LEU A 259 -16.47 10.93 8.48
CA LEU A 259 -16.65 10.01 7.37
C LEU A 259 -16.43 8.56 7.82
N SER A 260 -15.35 8.27 8.55
CA SER A 260 -15.04 6.93 9.05
C SER A 260 -16.05 6.41 10.08
N ASN A 261 -16.69 7.29 10.86
CA ASN A 261 -17.66 6.90 11.88
C ASN A 261 -19.07 6.72 11.32
N GLU A 262 -19.47 7.56 10.37
CA GLU A 262 -20.89 7.68 9.98
C GLU A 262 -21.18 7.21 8.55
N ALA A 263 -20.18 7.04 7.68
CA ALA A 263 -20.43 6.68 6.28
C ALA A 263 -20.94 5.24 6.10
N CYS A 264 -20.89 4.40 7.14
CA CYS A 264 -21.19 2.96 7.06
C CYS A 264 -20.36 2.26 5.96
N THR A 265 -19.18 2.78 5.64
CA THR A 265 -18.28 2.31 4.58
C THR A 265 -16.86 2.25 5.12
N SER A 266 -16.14 1.18 4.79
CA SER A 266 -14.73 1.03 5.12
C SER A 266 -13.86 2.07 4.43
N ILE A 267 -12.85 2.58 5.16
CA ILE A 267 -11.93 3.61 4.65
C ILE A 267 -10.49 3.17 4.87
N TYR A 268 -9.69 3.20 3.80
CA TYR A 268 -8.25 2.95 3.86
C TYR A 268 -7.45 4.18 3.47
N TYR A 269 -6.55 4.59 4.36
CA TYR A 269 -5.65 5.71 4.13
C TYR A 269 -4.31 5.22 3.59
N VAL A 270 -3.87 5.75 2.46
CA VAL A 270 -2.62 5.33 1.80
C VAL A 270 -1.70 6.53 1.69
N GLY A 271 -0.42 6.34 2.02
CA GLY A 271 0.54 7.44 1.95
C GLY A 271 1.91 7.13 2.51
N THR A 272 2.65 8.17 2.84
CA THR A 272 4.01 8.08 3.39
C THR A 272 4.01 7.96 4.91
N PRO A 273 5.11 7.49 5.54
CA PRO A 273 5.20 7.40 7.00
C PRO A 273 5.02 8.75 7.72
N SER A 274 5.29 9.86 7.03
CA SER A 274 5.01 11.20 7.56
C SER A 274 3.54 11.39 7.92
N ALA A 275 2.61 10.63 7.33
CA ALA A 275 1.20 10.62 7.67
C ALA A 275 0.93 10.24 9.15
N GLU A 276 1.87 9.60 9.84
CA GLU A 276 1.64 9.13 11.21
C GLU A 276 1.38 10.25 12.21
N ASP A 277 2.03 11.40 12.05
CA ASP A 277 1.80 12.53 12.94
C ASP A 277 0.33 12.99 12.89
N LEU A 278 -0.32 12.87 11.73
CA LEU A 278 -1.75 13.15 11.58
C LEU A 278 -2.60 12.17 12.38
N PHE A 279 -2.27 10.89 12.29
CA PHE A 279 -3.03 9.81 12.92
C PHE A 279 -2.87 9.82 14.44
N LEU A 280 -1.67 10.12 14.93
CA LEU A 280 -1.38 10.25 16.35
C LEU A 280 -1.97 11.51 16.98
N SER A 281 -2.35 12.51 16.16
CA SER A 281 -2.93 13.77 16.66
C SER A 281 -4.32 13.63 17.30
N GLN A 282 -5.06 12.55 16.99
CA GLN A 282 -6.37 12.26 17.58
C GLN A 282 -6.50 10.78 17.92
N GLU A 283 -6.90 10.48 19.15
CA GLU A 283 -6.99 9.10 19.65
C GLU A 283 -7.96 8.22 18.84
N HIS A 284 -9.05 8.79 18.36
CA HIS A 284 -10.01 8.10 17.50
C HIS A 284 -9.42 7.72 16.13
N LEU A 285 -8.60 8.60 15.53
CA LEU A 285 -7.89 8.27 14.29
C LEU A 285 -6.81 7.23 14.55
N LYS A 286 -6.01 7.41 15.60
CA LYS A 286 -4.94 6.47 15.97
C LYS A 286 -5.41 5.02 16.04
N ARG A 287 -6.63 4.76 16.55
CA ARG A 287 -7.21 3.40 16.58
C ARG A 287 -7.65 2.92 15.18
N ARG A 288 -8.25 3.82 14.39
CA ARG A 288 -8.86 3.55 13.08
C ARG A 288 -7.93 3.66 11.87
N THR A 289 -6.69 4.05 12.08
CA THR A 289 -5.69 4.17 11.02
C THR A 289 -4.45 3.32 11.31
N ARG A 290 -4.56 2.34 12.23
CA ARG A 290 -3.54 1.27 12.31
C ARG A 290 -3.55 0.46 11.02
N GLY A 291 -2.43 -0.15 10.71
CA GLY A 291 -2.31 -1.01 9.54
C GLY A 291 -0.88 -1.15 9.07
N LEU A 292 -0.72 -1.49 7.80
CA LEU A 292 0.55 -1.88 7.21
C LEU A 292 1.55 -0.70 7.19
N ARG A 293 2.79 -0.99 7.60
CA ARG A 293 3.94 -0.09 7.52
C ARG A 293 5.01 -0.75 6.66
N LEU A 294 4.99 -0.43 5.38
CA LEU A 294 5.79 -1.10 4.36
C LEU A 294 7.17 -0.45 4.25
N LEU A 295 8.20 -1.25 4.50
CA LEU A 295 9.60 -0.92 4.27
C LEU A 295 10.09 -1.54 2.96
N PRO A 296 11.17 -1.04 2.34
CA PRO A 296 11.72 -1.59 1.09
C PRO A 296 12.10 -3.08 1.19
N MET A 297 12.56 -3.69 0.09
CA MET A 297 13.05 -5.08 0.14
C MET A 297 14.38 -5.16 0.88
N ARG A 298 14.62 -6.27 1.60
CA ARG A 298 15.95 -6.62 2.15
C ARG A 298 16.85 -7.18 1.04
N PRO A 299 18.19 -7.21 1.20
CA PRO A 299 19.10 -7.81 0.23
C PRO A 299 19.09 -9.33 0.41
N ASP A 300 17.96 -9.95 0.07
CA ASP A 300 17.68 -11.38 0.25
C ASP A 300 17.22 -12.05 -1.06
N GLY A 301 16.68 -13.27 -0.93
CA GLY A 301 16.18 -14.05 -2.07
C GLY A 301 15.03 -13.38 -2.81
N ILE A 302 14.17 -12.62 -2.11
CA ILE A 302 13.02 -11.93 -2.72
C ILE A 302 13.51 -10.75 -3.56
N TYR A 303 14.42 -9.94 -3.01
CA TYR A 303 15.08 -8.89 -3.79
C TYR A 303 15.81 -9.46 -5.02
N ARG A 304 16.55 -10.56 -4.84
CA ARG A 304 17.26 -11.21 -5.95
C ARG A 304 16.28 -11.69 -7.02
N ARG A 305 15.15 -12.30 -6.63
CA ARG A 305 14.10 -12.76 -7.54
C ARG A 305 13.47 -11.59 -8.29
N PHE A 306 13.14 -10.50 -7.60
CA PHE A 306 12.62 -9.28 -8.22
C PHE A 306 13.57 -8.75 -9.31
N LEU A 307 14.87 -8.64 -9.00
CA LEU A 307 15.85 -8.17 -9.96
C LEU A 307 16.07 -9.18 -11.10
N HIS A 308 16.01 -10.48 -10.81
CA HIS A 308 16.12 -11.55 -11.81
C HIS A 308 14.98 -11.49 -12.83
N GLU A 309 13.74 -11.22 -12.40
CA GLU A 309 12.61 -11.02 -13.32
C GLU A 309 12.76 -9.75 -14.18
N LEU A 310 13.40 -8.70 -13.65
CA LEU A 310 13.66 -7.46 -14.38
C LEU A 310 14.85 -7.56 -15.35
N TRP A 311 15.82 -8.43 -15.07
CA TRP A 311 17.10 -8.50 -15.76
C TRP A 311 17.03 -8.80 -17.27
N PRO A 312 16.07 -9.61 -17.78
CA PRO A 312 15.96 -9.89 -19.21
C PRO A 312 15.57 -8.67 -20.05
N TYR A 313 15.02 -7.61 -19.44
CA TYR A 313 14.59 -6.38 -20.11
C TYR A 313 15.76 -5.43 -20.34
N GLN A 314 16.81 -5.93 -21.01
CA GLN A 314 17.97 -5.17 -21.45
C GLN A 314 17.89 -4.86 -22.94
N TYR A 315 17.98 -3.58 -23.27
CA TYR A 315 17.97 -3.04 -24.63
C TYR A 315 19.37 -2.69 -25.14
N THR A 316 20.41 -3.03 -24.38
CA THR A 316 21.81 -2.95 -24.84
C THR A 316 22.11 -4.03 -25.89
N PRO A 317 23.07 -3.82 -26.82
CA PRO A 317 23.43 -4.80 -27.85
C PRO A 317 23.69 -6.22 -27.31
N GLU A 318 24.36 -6.29 -26.17
CA GLU A 318 24.63 -7.51 -25.42
C GLU A 318 23.99 -7.41 -24.03
N ARG A 319 23.45 -8.52 -23.53
CA ARG A 319 22.90 -8.60 -22.17
C ARG A 319 24.04 -8.75 -21.16
N ALA A 320 24.04 -7.92 -20.13
CA ALA A 320 24.91 -8.13 -18.98
C ALA A 320 24.50 -9.39 -18.23
N HIS A 321 25.48 -10.14 -17.72
CA HIS A 321 25.23 -11.33 -16.92
C HIS A 321 24.63 -10.96 -15.56
N PHE A 322 23.72 -11.79 -15.05
CA PHE A 322 23.14 -11.63 -13.72
C PHE A 322 24.14 -12.04 -12.64
N ALA A 323 25.10 -11.15 -12.35
CA ALA A 323 26.22 -11.41 -11.46
C ALA A 323 26.00 -10.78 -10.06
N ASP A 324 26.42 -11.48 -9.01
CA ASP A 324 26.23 -11.04 -7.62
C ASP A 324 26.84 -9.67 -7.32
N GLY A 325 27.92 -9.29 -8.00
CA GLY A 325 28.52 -7.96 -7.88
C GLY A 325 27.57 -6.84 -8.33
N LEU A 326 26.86 -7.03 -9.45
CA LEU A 326 25.89 -6.05 -9.96
C LEU A 326 24.60 -6.05 -9.13
N VAL A 327 24.16 -7.22 -8.67
CA VAL A 327 23.00 -7.35 -7.77
C VAL A 327 23.25 -6.60 -6.46
N ASN A 328 24.41 -6.79 -5.83
CA ASN A 328 24.78 -6.05 -4.61
C ASN A 328 24.93 -4.54 -4.87
N LEU A 329 25.56 -4.15 -5.98
CA LEU A 329 25.71 -2.75 -6.34
C LEU A 329 24.35 -2.07 -6.52
N MET A 330 23.41 -2.72 -7.22
CA MET A 330 22.06 -2.21 -7.41
C MET A 330 21.36 -2.03 -6.06
N TYR A 331 21.53 -2.96 -5.11
CA TYR A 331 20.97 -2.82 -3.78
C TYR A 331 21.56 -1.62 -3.03
N ASP A 332 22.89 -1.50 -3.03
CA ASP A 332 23.62 -0.42 -2.34
C ASP A 332 23.19 0.97 -2.81
N LEU A 333 22.86 1.09 -4.09
CA LEU A 333 22.46 2.34 -4.71
C LEU A 333 20.95 2.63 -4.66
N SER A 334 20.11 1.60 -4.52
CA SER A 334 18.65 1.74 -4.52
C SER A 334 18.01 1.62 -3.14
N GLY A 335 18.72 1.06 -2.16
CA GLY A 335 18.17 0.73 -0.84
C GLY A 335 17.04 -0.30 -0.88
N GLY A 336 16.97 -1.12 -1.93
CA GLY A 336 15.90 -2.09 -2.11
C GLY A 336 14.54 -1.47 -2.48
N ILE A 337 14.49 -0.18 -2.86
CA ILE A 337 13.25 0.50 -3.29
C ILE A 337 12.95 0.16 -4.77
N PRO A 338 11.85 -0.54 -5.09
CA PRO A 338 11.46 -0.91 -6.46
C PRO A 338 11.57 0.22 -7.49
N ALA A 339 11.02 1.41 -7.19
CA ALA A 339 11.06 2.54 -8.10
C ALA A 339 12.49 3.02 -8.41
N TYR A 340 13.41 2.98 -7.43
CA TYR A 340 14.81 3.32 -7.66
C TYR A 340 15.51 2.24 -8.47
N ILE A 341 15.28 0.95 -8.17
CA ILE A 341 15.83 -0.16 -8.96
C ILE A 341 15.47 -0.01 -10.44
N VAL A 342 14.18 0.19 -10.75
CA VAL A 342 13.71 0.33 -12.14
C VAL A 342 14.27 1.60 -12.80
N LYS A 343 14.31 2.72 -12.08
CA LYS A 343 14.86 3.98 -12.62
C LYS A 343 16.36 3.90 -12.90
N ILE A 344 17.15 3.37 -11.96
CA ILE A 344 18.59 3.16 -12.14
C ILE A 344 18.84 2.20 -13.30
N PHE A 345 18.09 1.11 -13.37
CA PHE A 345 18.23 0.12 -14.44
C PHE A 345 17.88 0.69 -15.82
N CYS A 346 16.83 1.50 -15.92
CA CYS A 346 16.47 2.19 -17.16
C CYS A 346 17.53 3.22 -17.57
N GLU A 347 17.93 4.09 -16.65
CA GLU A 347 18.89 5.16 -16.93
C GLU A 347 20.29 4.61 -17.27
N ALA A 348 20.74 3.55 -16.59
CA ALA A 348 22.02 2.91 -16.92
C ALA A 348 22.04 2.41 -18.38
N GLN A 349 20.90 1.93 -18.89
CA GLN A 349 20.76 1.53 -20.29
C GLN A 349 20.70 2.72 -21.24
N VAL A 350 20.03 3.82 -20.86
CA VAL A 350 20.07 5.07 -21.63
C VAL A 350 21.52 5.51 -21.83
N GLN A 351 22.31 5.51 -20.76
CA GLN A 351 23.71 5.90 -20.80
C GLN A 351 24.57 4.93 -21.60
N ALA A 352 24.33 3.62 -21.48
CA ALA A 352 25.00 2.61 -22.30
C ALA A 352 24.77 2.86 -23.79
N LEU A 353 23.51 3.11 -24.17
CA LEU A 353 23.12 3.36 -25.56
C LEU A 353 23.62 4.72 -26.09
N GLN A 354 23.81 5.71 -25.24
CA GLN A 354 24.42 6.99 -25.61
C GLN A 354 25.94 6.88 -25.79
N ALA A 355 26.60 6.12 -24.92
CA ALA A 355 28.04 5.89 -24.96
C ALA A 355 28.48 4.85 -26.01
N GLY A 356 27.53 4.19 -26.67
CA GLY A 356 27.83 3.09 -27.60
C GLY A 356 28.37 1.84 -26.91
N ALA A 357 28.11 1.67 -25.62
CA ALA A 357 28.54 0.49 -24.86
C ALA A 357 27.77 -0.76 -25.29
N ALA A 358 28.48 -1.89 -25.40
CA ALA A 358 27.87 -3.16 -25.80
C ALA A 358 26.92 -3.71 -24.72
N ARG A 359 27.25 -3.54 -23.43
CA ARG A 359 26.51 -4.09 -22.29
C ARG A 359 26.53 -3.15 -21.08
N LEU A 360 25.64 -3.39 -20.13
CA LEU A 360 25.67 -2.74 -18.82
C LEU A 360 26.87 -3.18 -17.98
N ASP A 361 27.43 -2.26 -17.21
CA ASP A 361 28.49 -2.48 -16.23
C ASP A 361 28.27 -1.65 -14.95
N ASP A 362 29.17 -1.81 -13.97
CA ASP A 362 29.09 -1.10 -12.69
C ASP A 362 29.26 0.42 -12.82
N LYS A 363 30.05 0.89 -13.79
CA LYS A 363 30.30 2.31 -14.03
C LYS A 363 29.04 3.01 -14.53
N LEU A 364 28.35 2.39 -15.47
CA LEU A 364 27.08 2.90 -16.02
C LEU A 364 25.98 2.96 -14.95
N ILE A 365 25.91 1.94 -14.08
CA ILE A 365 24.95 1.91 -12.97
C ILE A 365 25.22 3.05 -11.97
N ARG A 366 26.49 3.30 -11.62
CA ARG A 366 26.87 4.42 -10.73
C ARG A 366 26.57 5.78 -11.35
N LYS A 367 26.91 5.95 -12.63
CA LYS A 367 26.64 7.19 -13.37
C LYS A 367 25.14 7.46 -13.52
N ALA A 368 24.30 6.42 -13.60
CA ALA A 368 22.85 6.54 -13.59
C ALA A 368 22.33 7.16 -12.28
N VAL A 369 22.85 6.73 -11.14
CA VAL A 369 22.48 7.26 -9.81
C VAL A 369 22.89 8.73 -9.67
N GLU A 370 24.09 9.08 -10.11
CA GLU A 370 24.58 10.46 -10.13
C GLU A 370 23.69 11.35 -11.01
N THR A 371 23.31 10.84 -12.19
CA THR A 371 22.46 11.57 -13.15
C THR A 371 21.04 11.78 -12.62
N LEU A 372 20.50 10.77 -11.93
CA LEU A 372 19.16 10.83 -11.34
C LEU A 372 19.13 11.54 -9.98
N ASN A 373 20.30 11.88 -9.42
CA ASN A 373 20.45 12.44 -8.08
C ASN A 373 19.68 11.64 -7.02
N ILE A 374 19.78 10.31 -7.08
CA ILE A 374 19.06 9.42 -6.15
C ILE A 374 19.74 9.48 -4.78
N VAL A 375 18.93 9.80 -3.77
CA VAL A 375 19.32 9.76 -2.36
C VAL A 375 18.46 8.72 -1.65
N VAL A 376 19.11 7.67 -1.17
CA VAL A 376 18.46 6.61 -0.41
C VAL A 376 18.46 6.98 1.08
N PRO A 377 17.31 6.92 1.77
CA PRO A 377 17.26 7.08 3.22
C PRO A 377 18.12 6.03 3.92
N LYS A 378 18.98 6.46 4.86
CA LYS A 378 19.89 5.55 5.57
C LYS A 378 19.18 4.69 6.61
N THR A 379 18.08 5.20 7.16
CA THR A 379 17.26 4.53 8.16
C THR A 379 15.79 4.75 7.82
N TYR A 380 14.97 3.75 8.14
CA TYR A 380 13.52 3.84 8.03
C TYR A 380 12.90 3.78 9.43
N ALA A 381 11.71 4.36 9.57
CA ALA A 381 10.88 4.16 10.76
C ALA A 381 10.46 2.68 10.89
N LYS A 382 9.89 2.30 12.05
CA LYS A 382 9.42 0.94 12.31
C LYS A 382 8.42 0.47 11.23
N GLY A 383 8.52 -0.79 10.83
CA GLY A 383 7.63 -1.41 9.85
C GLY A 383 8.12 -2.79 9.42
N THR A 384 7.46 -3.37 8.42
CA THR A 384 7.74 -4.70 7.87
C THR A 384 8.34 -4.54 6.48
N TYR A 385 9.49 -5.16 6.22
CA TYR A 385 10.11 -5.16 4.89
C TYR A 385 9.24 -5.92 3.90
N LEU A 386 9.21 -5.48 2.63
CA LEU A 386 8.44 -6.18 1.59
C LEU A 386 8.79 -7.66 1.48
N SER A 387 10.02 -8.02 1.85
CA SER A 387 10.53 -9.39 1.86
C SER A 387 10.07 -10.23 3.05
N ASP A 388 9.64 -9.62 4.15
CA ASP A 388 9.33 -10.34 5.40
C ASP A 388 7.86 -10.82 5.42
N PHE A 389 7.06 -10.47 4.41
CA PHE A 389 5.68 -10.93 4.29
C PHE A 389 5.64 -12.40 3.84
N SER A 390 4.91 -13.21 4.58
CA SER A 390 4.50 -14.56 4.17
C SER A 390 2.98 -14.65 4.22
N VAL A 391 2.39 -15.34 3.24
CA VAL A 391 0.97 -15.71 3.25
C VAL A 391 0.96 -17.22 3.22
N CYS A 392 0.44 -17.85 4.28
CA CYS A 392 0.16 -19.28 4.28
C CYS A 392 -1.14 -19.48 3.50
N ASP A 393 -1.08 -20.19 2.39
CA ASP A 393 -2.26 -20.71 1.72
C ASP A 393 -2.69 -21.97 2.48
N THR A 394 -3.48 -21.81 3.54
CA THR A 394 -4.12 -22.94 4.20
C THR A 394 -5.63 -22.67 4.28
N ASP A 395 -6.38 -23.42 3.48
CA ASP A 395 -7.79 -23.79 3.74
C ASP A 395 -7.89 -24.76 4.94
N GLU A 396 -6.92 -24.74 5.86
CA GLU A 396 -6.90 -25.52 7.09
C GLU A 396 -6.50 -24.60 8.23
N ASP A 397 -7.28 -24.70 9.30
CA ASP A 397 -7.22 -23.91 10.52
C ASP A 397 -5.78 -23.72 11.01
N ALA A 398 -5.28 -22.49 10.87
CA ALA A 398 -4.17 -22.01 11.65
C ALA A 398 -4.69 -20.84 12.50
N GLU A 399 -5.03 -21.15 13.75
CA GLU A 399 -5.09 -20.16 14.83
C GLU A 399 -3.74 -19.45 14.88
N THR A 400 -3.61 -18.32 14.20
CA THR A 400 -2.51 -17.39 14.48
C THR A 400 -2.97 -16.51 15.62
N ASP A 401 -2.52 -16.86 16.84
CA ASP A 401 -2.37 -15.92 17.92
C ASP A 401 -1.52 -14.76 17.42
N THR A 402 -2.16 -13.69 16.96
CA THR A 402 -1.54 -12.38 16.88
C THR A 402 -1.35 -11.88 18.31
N GLU A 403 -0.26 -12.30 18.94
CA GLU A 403 0.26 -11.57 20.10
C GLU A 403 0.49 -10.12 19.65
N ALA A 404 -0.24 -9.22 20.29
CA ALA A 404 -0.07 -7.79 20.15
C ALA A 404 1.33 -7.44 20.64
N ASP A 405 2.28 -7.39 19.72
CA ASP A 405 3.67 -7.10 19.98
C ASP A 405 3.78 -5.71 20.64
N THR A 406 3.97 -5.72 21.95
CA THR A 406 4.14 -4.52 22.76
C THR A 406 5.35 -3.77 22.25
N ALA A 407 5.14 -2.48 21.98
CA ALA A 407 6.14 -1.59 21.42
C ALA A 407 7.27 -1.31 22.42
N GLU A 408 8.27 -2.19 22.48
CA GLU A 408 9.60 -1.82 22.96
C GLU A 408 10.47 -1.37 21.78
N ALA A 409 11.23 -0.30 22.02
CA ALA A 409 12.09 0.35 21.05
C ALA A 409 13.36 -0.49 20.85
N LEU A 410 13.32 -1.40 19.88
CA LEU A 410 14.51 -2.12 19.41
C LEU A 410 15.36 -1.21 18.53
N GLU A 411 16.67 -1.18 18.81
CA GLU A 411 17.67 -0.41 18.05
C GLU A 411 17.73 -0.83 16.57
N PRO A 412 18.11 0.07 15.64
CA PRO A 412 18.17 -0.24 14.21
C PRO A 412 19.21 -1.34 13.92
N GLU A 413 18.74 -2.55 13.63
CA GLU A 413 19.59 -3.70 13.28
C GLU A 413 20.31 -3.52 11.94
N SER A 414 21.59 -3.89 11.88
CA SER A 414 22.34 -3.99 10.64
C SER A 414 21.86 -5.19 9.80
N VAL A 415 21.36 -4.94 8.58
CA VAL A 415 20.80 -5.99 7.72
C VAL A 415 21.91 -6.90 7.16
N ARG A 416 21.90 -8.19 7.54
CA ARG A 416 22.86 -9.21 7.06
C ARG A 416 22.52 -9.65 5.63
N ARG A 417 23.48 -9.54 4.70
CA ARG A 417 23.32 -9.96 3.30
C ARG A 417 23.44 -11.48 3.19
N LEU A 418 22.44 -12.16 2.62
CA LEU A 418 22.40 -13.64 2.56
C LEU A 418 23.26 -14.25 1.44
N TYR A 419 23.61 -13.46 0.42
CA TYR A 419 24.38 -13.92 -0.75
C TYR A 419 25.71 -13.17 -0.94
N ALA A 420 26.12 -12.34 0.02
CA ALA A 420 27.40 -11.67 -0.05
C ALA A 420 28.52 -12.64 0.35
N VAL A 421 29.44 -12.92 -0.57
CA VAL A 421 30.76 -13.45 -0.19
C VAL A 421 31.40 -12.38 0.71
N PRO A 422 31.76 -12.69 1.97
CA PRO A 422 32.38 -11.72 2.86
C PRO A 422 33.69 -11.24 2.24
N ARG A 423 33.66 -10.07 1.62
CA ARG A 423 34.84 -9.39 1.09
C ARG A 423 35.22 -8.30 2.07
N GLY A 424 36.25 -8.59 2.84
CA GLY A 424 36.91 -7.66 3.73
C GLY A 424 38.32 -8.16 3.99
N ARG A 425 39.24 -7.24 4.30
CA ARG A 425 40.51 -7.62 4.93
C ARG A 425 40.15 -8.46 6.17
N PRO A 426 40.76 -9.63 6.40
CA PRO A 426 40.52 -10.37 7.65
C PRO A 426 40.68 -9.39 8.80
N LYS A 427 39.74 -9.42 9.78
CA LYS A 427 39.82 -8.54 10.95
C LYS A 427 41.24 -8.63 11.48
N ALA A 428 41.99 -7.53 11.42
CA ALA A 428 43.34 -7.49 11.96
C ALA A 428 43.24 -7.92 13.43
N LYS A 429 44.10 -8.84 13.86
CA LYS A 429 44.14 -9.27 15.26
C LYS A 429 44.44 -8.01 16.09
N ARG A 430 43.45 -7.54 16.84
CA ARG A 430 43.58 -6.35 17.68
C ARG A 430 44.66 -6.62 18.72
N ASP A 431 45.42 -5.59 19.05
CA ASP A 431 46.42 -5.68 20.12
C ASP A 431 45.73 -6.07 21.43
N LYS A 432 46.43 -6.84 22.28
CA LYS A 432 45.93 -7.20 23.61
C LYS A 432 45.68 -5.98 24.48
N HIS A 433 46.32 -4.85 24.17
CA HIS A 433 46.15 -3.57 24.87
C HIS A 433 45.10 -2.65 24.22
N ASP A 434 44.39 -3.11 23.19
CA ASP A 434 43.31 -2.34 22.56
C ASP A 434 42.12 -2.20 23.53
N ILE A 435 41.62 -0.97 23.70
CA ILE A 435 40.52 -0.63 24.64
C ILE A 435 39.30 -1.52 24.42
N LEU A 436 38.94 -1.83 23.17
CA LEU A 436 37.77 -2.67 22.88
C LEU A 436 38.02 -4.15 23.21
N THR A 437 39.27 -4.60 23.22
CA THR A 437 39.66 -5.96 23.61
C THR A 437 39.65 -6.11 25.13
N LEU A 438 40.15 -5.10 25.86
CA LEU A 438 40.12 -5.05 27.32
C LEU A 438 38.69 -4.89 27.85
N ALA A 439 37.90 -4.01 27.24
CA ALA A 439 36.50 -3.81 27.62
C ALA A 439 35.62 -5.06 27.36
N ALA A 440 35.86 -5.78 26.26
CA ALA A 440 35.12 -7.01 25.94
C ALA A 440 35.56 -8.22 26.78
N ALA A 441 36.70 -8.16 27.47
CA ALA A 441 37.12 -9.18 28.42
C ALA A 441 36.37 -9.06 29.77
N GLY A 442 35.88 -7.85 30.10
CA GLY A 442 34.94 -7.65 31.20
C GLY A 442 33.58 -8.23 30.83
N GLN A 443 33.04 -9.10 31.67
CA GLN A 443 31.72 -9.71 31.44
C GLN A 443 30.57 -8.73 31.77
N ASP A 444 30.88 -7.69 32.55
CA ASP A 444 29.97 -6.64 32.96
C ASP A 444 30.67 -5.26 32.96
N PRO A 445 29.91 -4.14 33.04
CA PRO A 445 30.47 -2.79 32.98
C PRO A 445 31.49 -2.48 34.07
N GLU A 446 31.33 -3.06 35.27
CA GLU A 446 32.22 -2.84 36.41
C GLU A 446 33.58 -3.56 36.22
N THR A 447 33.57 -4.82 35.77
CA THR A 447 34.82 -5.53 35.44
C THR A 447 35.52 -4.95 34.21
N ALA A 448 34.76 -4.45 33.23
CA ALA A 448 35.32 -3.73 32.08
C ALA A 448 36.01 -2.43 32.51
N ALA A 449 35.39 -1.66 33.41
CA ALA A 449 36.00 -0.45 33.97
C ALA A 449 37.27 -0.79 34.77
N ALA A 450 37.23 -1.79 35.65
CA ALA A 450 38.40 -2.21 36.41
C ALA A 450 39.58 -2.67 35.51
N ALA A 451 39.29 -3.38 34.41
CA ALA A 451 40.31 -3.81 33.45
C ALA A 451 40.96 -2.62 32.70
N LEU A 452 40.17 -1.60 32.37
CA LEU A 452 40.66 -0.38 31.74
C LEU A 452 41.42 0.52 32.73
N GLU A 453 41.02 0.56 34.00
CA GLU A 453 41.72 1.26 35.07
C GLU A 453 43.09 0.63 35.34
N GLN A 454 43.16 -0.71 35.44
CA GLN A 454 44.43 -1.44 35.58
C GLN A 454 45.39 -1.22 34.41
N ALA A 455 44.84 -1.01 33.19
CA ALA A 455 45.62 -0.68 32.01
C ALA A 455 46.04 0.80 31.94
N GLY A 456 45.62 1.63 32.90
CA GLY A 456 45.92 3.08 32.94
C GLY A 456 45.16 3.87 31.87
N LEU A 457 44.02 3.36 31.39
CA LEU A 457 43.24 3.91 30.28
C LEU A 457 41.96 4.64 30.75
N LEU A 458 41.77 4.80 32.06
CA LEU A 458 40.69 5.57 32.66
C LEU A 458 41.25 6.69 33.54
N GLU A 459 40.76 7.91 33.33
CA GLU A 459 40.94 9.02 34.26
C GLU A 459 39.71 9.13 35.14
N VAL A 460 39.85 8.84 36.43
CA VAL A 460 38.77 8.97 37.41
C VAL A 460 38.71 10.41 37.89
N PHE A 461 37.68 11.15 37.50
CA PHE A 461 37.47 12.53 37.94
C PHE A 461 36.80 12.53 39.32
N THR A 462 37.59 12.63 40.39
CA THR A 462 37.05 12.85 41.74
C THR A 462 36.70 14.34 41.89
N GLY A 463 35.43 14.69 41.66
CA GLY A 463 34.92 16.03 41.95
C GLY A 463 34.99 16.32 43.45
N ALA A 464 35.63 17.43 43.81
CA ALA A 464 35.62 18.01 45.15
C ALA A 464 34.35 18.83 45.41
#